data_AF-A0A929J702-F1
#
_entry.id   AF-A0A929J702-F1
#
_cell.length_a   1.000
_cell.length_b   1.000
_cell.length_c   1.000
_cell.angle_alpha   90.00
_cell.angle_beta   90.00
_cell.angle_gamma   90.00
#
_symmetry.space_group_name_H-M   'P 1'
#
loop_
_entity.id
_entity.type
_entity.pdbx_description
1 polymer ?
#
loop_
_entity_poly.entity_id
_entity_poly.type
_entity_poly.pdbx_seq_one_letter_code
_entity_poly.pdbx_strand_id
1 'polypeptide(L)'
;MSEVNPVSHYSPAEERINVASHAVGTVLSVVALVLLVVHASLHGNVWHIVSFSVFGSSLIILYASSTFYHSARTEELRTKLRIVDHATIYILIAGTYTPFTLVTLGGVAGWTIFGVSWGMATVGIILKIFFTGKYDLISTLMYV
;
A
#
# COMPACT_ATOMS: atom_id res chain seq x y z
N MET A 1 -25.02 29.78 -12.66
CA MET A 1 -23.73 29.40 -12.04
C MET A 1 -23.81 27.89 -11.83
N SER A 2 -23.13 27.07 -12.63
CA SER A 2 -23.10 25.62 -12.39
C SER A 2 -22.31 25.38 -11.11
N GLU A 3 -22.93 24.78 -10.09
CA GLU A 3 -22.19 24.29 -8.92
C GLU A 3 -21.15 23.29 -9.43
N VAL A 4 -19.88 23.70 -9.39
CA VAL A 4 -18.77 22.79 -9.64
C VAL A 4 -18.72 21.89 -8.41
N ASN A 5 -19.23 20.67 -8.54
CA ASN A 5 -19.08 19.67 -7.49
C ASN A 5 -17.58 19.56 -7.13
N PRO A 6 -17.23 19.71 -5.85
CA PRO A 6 -15.84 19.71 -5.45
C PRO A 6 -15.24 18.31 -5.64
N VAL A 7 -14.13 18.25 -6.38
CA VAL A 7 -13.35 17.02 -6.67
C VAL A 7 -12.94 16.27 -5.40
N SER A 8 -12.89 16.94 -4.24
CA SER A 8 -12.53 16.34 -2.96
C SER A 8 -13.49 16.80 -1.87
N HIS A 9 -13.80 15.90 -0.93
CA HIS A 9 -14.50 16.21 0.31
C HIS A 9 -13.60 16.81 1.40
N TYR A 10 -12.28 16.84 1.18
CA TYR A 10 -11.31 17.45 2.09
C TYR A 10 -11.13 18.94 1.80
N SER A 11 -10.75 19.69 2.83
CA SER A 11 -10.36 21.10 2.64
C SER A 11 -9.10 21.20 1.77
N PRO A 12 -8.89 22.32 1.05
CA PRO A 12 -7.69 22.51 0.23
C PRO A 12 -6.38 22.41 1.02
N ALA A 13 -6.40 22.75 2.31
CA ALA A 13 -5.23 22.64 3.18
C ALA A 13 -4.92 21.18 3.53
N GLU A 14 -5.94 20.40 3.90
CA GLU A 14 -5.81 18.96 4.16
C GLU A 14 -5.31 18.21 2.93
N GLU A 15 -5.84 18.49 1.74
CA GLU A 15 -5.39 17.84 0.51
C GLU A 15 -3.91 18.12 0.22
N ARG A 16 -3.43 19.35 0.46
CA ARG A 16 -2.01 19.70 0.31
C ARG A 16 -1.12 18.96 1.30
N ILE A 17 -1.57 18.84 2.55
CA ILE A 17 -0.83 18.10 3.59
C ILE A 17 -0.76 16.62 3.24
N ASN A 18 -1.87 16.02 2.79
CA ASN A 18 -1.90 14.63 2.35
C ASN A 18 -0.96 14.40 1.16
N VAL A 19 -1.02 15.24 0.11
CA VAL A 19 -0.08 15.13 -1.02
C VAL A 19 1.36 15.21 -0.54
N ALA A 20 1.70 16.20 0.31
CA ALA A 20 3.06 16.41 0.78
C ALA A 20 3.56 15.24 1.65
N SER A 21 2.77 14.78 2.62
CA SER A 21 3.15 13.70 3.52
C SER A 21 3.39 12.39 2.76
N HIS A 22 2.48 12.05 1.83
CA HIS A 22 2.62 10.83 1.02
C HIS A 22 3.75 10.94 -0.02
N ALA A 23 3.99 12.13 -0.60
CA ALA A 23 5.11 12.33 -1.51
C ALA A 23 6.46 12.16 -0.80
N VAL A 24 6.60 12.73 0.40
CA VAL A 24 7.77 12.51 1.26
C VAL A 24 7.90 11.04 1.63
N GLY A 25 6.79 10.39 2.02
CA GLY A 25 6.76 8.95 2.30
C GLY A 25 7.24 8.10 1.12
N THR A 26 6.87 8.47 -0.11
CA THR A 26 7.32 7.78 -1.33
C THR A 26 8.84 7.86 -1.49
N VAL A 27 9.41 9.07 -1.36
CA VAL A 27 10.87 9.28 -1.48
C VAL A 27 11.62 8.52 -0.40
N LEU A 28 11.17 8.62 0.86
CA LEU A 28 11.77 7.90 1.98
C LEU A 28 11.70 6.38 1.79
N SER A 29 10.61 5.88 1.21
CA SER A 29 10.44 4.44 0.92
C SER A 29 11.42 3.94 -0.13
N VAL A 30 11.70 4.75 -1.17
CA VAL A 30 12.75 4.42 -2.16
C VAL A 30 14.12 4.36 -1.50
N VAL A 31 14.46 5.35 -0.68
CA VAL A 31 15.74 5.39 0.06
C VAL A 31 15.85 4.17 0.98
N ALA A 32 14.81 3.87 1.76
CA ALA A 32 14.77 2.73 2.68
C ALA A 32 14.92 1.39 1.94
N LEU A 33 14.24 1.22 0.81
CA LEU A 33 14.37 0.01 -0.02
C LEU A 33 15.81 -0.19 -0.48
N VAL A 34 16.45 0.85 -1.03
CA VAL A 34 17.84 0.78 -1.48
C VAL A 34 18.76 0.40 -0.32
N LEU A 35 18.63 1.07 0.83
CA LEU A 35 19.46 0.79 2.00
C LEU A 35 19.29 -0.65 2.51
N LEU A 36 18.05 -1.14 2.59
CA LEU A 36 17.76 -2.51 3.03
C LEU A 36 18.30 -3.55 2.06
N VAL A 37 18.13 -3.36 0.75
CA VAL A 37 18.61 -4.31 -0.28
C VAL A 37 20.13 -4.34 -0.33
N VAL A 38 20.79 -3.18 -0.24
CA VAL A 38 22.26 -3.12 -0.16
C VAL A 38 22.76 -3.82 1.11
N HIS A 39 22.14 -3.53 2.26
CA HIS A 39 22.51 -4.18 3.51
C HIS A 39 22.34 -5.71 3.45
N ALA A 40 21.21 -6.18 2.92
CA ALA A 40 20.92 -7.60 2.72
C ALA A 40 21.87 -8.27 1.71
N SER A 41 22.31 -7.55 0.68
CA SER A 41 23.27 -8.07 -0.30
C SER A 41 24.67 -8.25 0.28
N LEU A 42 25.05 -7.39 1.25
CA LEU A 42 26.36 -7.44 1.90
C LEU A 42 26.43 -8.41 3.07
N HIS A 43 25.34 -8.56 3.84
CA HIS A 43 25.36 -9.27 5.12
C HIS A 43 24.29 -10.37 5.24
N GLY A 44 23.34 -10.41 4.32
CA GLY A 44 22.19 -11.30 4.38
C GLY A 44 22.29 -12.48 3.41
N ASN A 45 21.12 -13.02 3.08
CA ASN A 45 20.95 -14.09 2.09
C ASN A 45 19.81 -13.74 1.14
N VAL A 46 19.50 -14.65 0.21
CA VAL A 46 18.44 -14.44 -0.79
C VAL A 46 17.08 -14.08 -0.18
N TRP A 47 16.73 -14.65 0.98
CA TRP A 47 15.45 -14.36 1.65
C TRP A 47 15.41 -12.94 2.21
N HIS A 48 16.53 -12.40 2.68
CA HIS A 48 16.59 -11.00 3.09
C HIS A 48 16.38 -10.06 1.90
N ILE A 49 17.07 -10.33 0.78
CA ILE A 49 16.96 -9.51 -0.43
C ILE A 49 15.52 -9.51 -0.95
N VAL A 50 14.93 -10.70 -1.11
CA VAL A 50 13.56 -10.85 -1.62
C VAL A 50 12.57 -10.18 -0.69
N SER A 51 12.61 -10.50 0.61
CA SER A 51 11.60 -10.00 1.54
C SER A 51 11.68 -8.50 1.79
N PHE A 52 12.88 -7.93 1.85
CA PHE A 52 13.04 -6.48 1.94
C PHE A 52 12.62 -5.78 0.65
N SER A 53 12.86 -6.40 -0.52
CA SER A 53 12.39 -5.88 -1.80
C SER A 53 10.87 -5.81 -1.86
N VAL A 54 10.20 -6.87 -1.40
CA VAL A 54 8.72 -6.92 -1.33
C VAL A 54 8.18 -5.86 -0.39
N PHE A 55 8.73 -5.76 0.82
CA PHE A 55 8.31 -4.75 1.80
C PHE A 55 8.52 -3.32 1.29
N GLY A 56 9.74 -2.99 0.85
CA GLY A 56 10.06 -1.65 0.36
C GLY A 56 9.26 -1.26 -0.88
N SER A 57 9.05 -2.20 -1.82
CA SER A 57 8.20 -1.95 -2.99
C SER A 57 6.74 -1.70 -2.60
N SER A 58 6.22 -2.42 -1.62
CA SER A 58 4.84 -2.20 -1.14
C SER A 58 4.65 -0.82 -0.52
N LEU A 59 5.64 -0.30 0.22
CA LEU A 59 5.64 1.07 0.74
C LEU A 59 5.63 2.11 -0.38
N ILE A 60 6.51 1.95 -1.38
CA ILE A 60 6.57 2.85 -2.54
C ILE A 60 5.22 2.88 -3.25
N ILE A 61 4.63 1.71 -3.52
CA ILE A 61 3.36 1.57 -4.20
C ILE A 61 2.23 2.25 -3.41
N LEU A 62 2.16 2.03 -2.08
CA LEU A 62 1.17 2.69 -1.22
C LEU A 62 1.29 4.21 -1.31
N TYR A 63 2.46 4.74 -0.96
CA TYR A 63 2.66 6.18 -0.85
C TYR A 63 2.49 6.88 -2.20
N ALA A 64 2.99 6.29 -3.29
CA ALA A 64 2.82 6.85 -4.63
C ALA A 64 1.36 6.85 -5.07
N SER A 65 0.63 5.76 -4.82
CA SER A 65 -0.80 5.67 -5.15
C SER A 65 -1.61 6.73 -4.41
N SER A 66 -1.29 6.95 -3.13
CA SER A 66 -1.94 7.97 -2.31
C SER A 66 -1.62 9.39 -2.77
N THR A 67 -0.36 9.67 -3.10
CA THR A 67 0.04 10.95 -3.70
C THR A 67 -0.73 11.23 -4.99
N PHE A 68 -0.87 10.25 -5.88
CA PHE A 68 -1.64 10.42 -7.11
C PHE A 68 -3.13 10.62 -6.85
N TYR A 69 -3.72 9.84 -5.94
CA TYR A 69 -5.12 9.98 -5.55
C TYR A 69 -5.43 11.39 -5.05
N HIS A 70 -4.62 11.90 -4.11
CA HIS A 70 -4.83 13.25 -3.56
C HIS A 70 -4.45 14.38 -4.52
N SER A 71 -3.63 14.09 -5.54
CA SER A 71 -3.28 15.06 -6.58
C SER A 71 -4.28 15.13 -7.74
N ALA A 72 -5.27 14.23 -7.78
CA ALA A 72 -6.23 14.12 -8.87
C ALA A 72 -7.06 15.40 -9.04
N ARG A 73 -7.20 15.86 -10.30
CA ARG A 73 -7.91 17.10 -10.64
C ARG A 73 -9.31 16.90 -11.22
N THR A 74 -9.68 15.65 -11.52
CA THR A 74 -10.98 15.30 -12.07
C THR A 74 -11.61 14.18 -11.23
N GLU A 75 -12.94 14.22 -11.11
CA GLU A 75 -13.72 13.23 -10.36
C GLU A 75 -13.54 11.80 -10.89
N GLU A 76 -13.50 11.66 -12.21
CA GLU A 76 -13.31 10.36 -12.86
C GLU A 76 -11.97 9.74 -12.49
N LEU A 77 -10.89 10.52 -12.58
CA LEU A 77 -9.55 10.05 -12.24
C LEU A 77 -9.43 9.76 -10.75
N ARG A 78 -9.97 10.64 -9.90
CA ARG A 78 -9.96 10.46 -8.45
C ARG A 78 -10.68 9.18 -8.05
N THR A 79 -11.83 8.89 -8.66
CA THR A 79 -12.59 7.66 -8.37
C THR A 79 -11.80 6.40 -8.71
N LYS A 80 -11.11 6.36 -9.85
CA LYS A 80 -10.24 5.23 -10.24
C LYS A 80 -9.04 5.10 -9.30
N LEU A 81 -8.35 6.20 -9.02
CA LEU A 81 -7.18 6.21 -8.13
C LEU A 81 -7.55 5.86 -6.68
N ARG A 82 -8.74 6.21 -6.22
CA ARG A 82 -9.24 5.82 -4.90
C ARG A 82 -9.30 4.29 -4.74
N ILE A 83 -9.69 3.56 -5.79
CA ILE A 83 -9.71 2.09 -5.74
C ILE A 83 -8.28 1.56 -5.59
N VAL A 84 -7.35 2.10 -6.38
CA VAL A 84 -5.93 1.72 -6.33
C VAL A 84 -5.33 2.02 -4.97
N ASP A 85 -5.46 3.25 -4.48
CA ASP A 85 -4.92 3.71 -3.19
C ASP A 85 -5.34 2.80 -2.04
N HIS A 86 -6.63 2.48 -1.93
CA HIS A 86 -7.11 1.55 -0.92
C HIS A 86 -6.64 0.11 -1.15
N ALA A 87 -6.57 -0.37 -2.40
CA ALA A 87 -6.09 -1.71 -2.69
C ALA A 87 -4.63 -1.90 -2.24
N THR A 88 -3.81 -0.86 -2.33
CA THR A 88 -2.40 -0.91 -1.94
C THR A 88 -2.18 -1.07 -0.44
N ILE A 89 -3.17 -0.76 0.40
CA ILE A 89 -3.13 -1.05 1.84
C ILE A 89 -3.03 -2.56 2.09
N TYR A 90 -3.81 -3.38 1.38
CA TYR A 90 -3.73 -4.84 1.49
C TYR A 90 -2.35 -5.37 1.08
N ILE A 91 -1.76 -4.78 0.03
CA ILE A 91 -0.41 -5.11 -0.43
C ILE A 91 0.62 -4.75 0.65
N LEU A 92 0.52 -3.58 1.26
CA LEU A 92 1.45 -3.15 2.31
C LEU A 92 1.35 -4.03 3.56
N ILE A 93 0.15 -4.43 3.97
CA ILE A 93 -0.03 -5.34 5.11
C ILE A 93 0.72 -6.65 4.84
N ALA A 94 0.47 -7.32 3.71
CA ALA A 94 1.16 -8.55 3.34
C ALA A 94 2.68 -8.34 3.15
N GLY A 95 3.07 -7.21 2.55
CA GLY A 95 4.46 -6.82 2.35
C GLY A 95 5.21 -6.64 3.67
N THR A 96 4.58 -6.06 4.68
CA THR A 96 5.13 -5.86 6.04
C THR A 96 5.39 -7.19 6.74
N TYR A 97 4.49 -8.17 6.58
CA TYR A 97 4.69 -9.50 7.16
C TYR A 97 5.77 -10.32 6.45
N THR A 98 6.05 -10.06 5.17
CA THR A 98 6.97 -10.88 4.37
C THR A 98 8.39 -11.03 4.96
N PRO A 99 9.10 -9.98 5.41
CA PRO A 99 10.39 -10.15 6.08
C PRO A 99 10.25 -10.88 7.41
N PHE A 100 9.23 -10.61 8.20
CA PHE A 100 9.01 -11.30 9.46
C PHE A 100 8.79 -12.81 9.27
N THR A 101 7.96 -13.19 8.30
CA THR A 101 7.60 -14.59 8.06
C THR A 101 8.73 -15.39 7.40
N LEU A 102 9.40 -14.81 6.40
CA LEU A 102 10.41 -15.54 5.62
C LEU A 102 11.83 -15.46 6.20
N VAL A 103 12.16 -14.39 6.94
CA VAL A 103 13.49 -14.21 7.53
C VAL A 103 13.52 -14.57 9.01
N THR A 104 12.60 -14.00 9.82
CA THR A 104 12.63 -14.20 11.28
C THR A 104 12.04 -15.53 11.70
N LEU A 105 10.88 -15.90 11.18
CA LEU A 105 10.17 -17.10 11.59
C LEU A 105 10.64 -18.34 10.80
N GLY A 106 10.63 -18.26 9.47
CA GLY A 106 11.02 -19.35 8.59
C GLY A 106 10.21 -20.64 8.78
N GLY A 107 10.65 -21.71 8.14
CA GLY A 107 10.04 -23.04 8.27
C GLY A 107 8.54 -23.09 7.95
N VAL A 108 7.85 -24.10 8.45
CA VAL A 108 6.42 -24.32 8.17
C VAL A 108 5.57 -23.16 8.68
N ALA A 109 5.86 -22.65 9.87
CA ALA A 109 5.10 -21.55 10.48
C ALA A 109 5.22 -20.25 9.67
N GLY A 110 6.44 -19.86 9.27
CA GLY A 110 6.69 -18.70 8.41
C GLY A 110 5.94 -18.79 7.08
N TRP A 111 6.06 -19.92 6.39
CA TRP A 111 5.36 -20.13 5.11
C TRP A 111 3.84 -20.16 5.25
N THR A 112 3.31 -20.67 6.36
CA THR A 112 1.87 -20.70 6.63
C THR A 112 1.34 -19.27 6.78
N ILE A 113 1.98 -18.46 7.63
CA ILE A 113 1.56 -17.07 7.86
C ILE A 113 1.75 -16.24 6.59
N PHE A 114 2.84 -16.45 5.85
CA PHE A 114 3.07 -15.82 4.55
C PHE A 114 1.93 -16.13 3.56
N GLY A 115 1.57 -17.40 3.41
CA GLY A 115 0.48 -17.82 2.51
C GLY A 115 -0.87 -17.23 2.93
N VAL A 116 -1.18 -17.24 4.22
CA VAL A 116 -2.43 -16.68 4.75
C VAL A 116 -2.49 -15.17 4.55
N SER A 117 -1.42 -14.41 4.85
CA SER A 117 -1.42 -12.96 4.70
C SER A 117 -1.57 -12.52 3.25
N TRP A 118 -0.84 -13.16 2.32
CA TRP A 118 -0.96 -12.90 0.89
C TRP A 118 -2.29 -13.38 0.30
N GLY A 119 -2.85 -14.48 0.81
CA GLY A 119 -4.19 -14.94 0.47
C GLY A 119 -5.26 -13.93 0.84
N MET A 120 -5.23 -13.43 2.08
CA MET A 120 -6.14 -12.38 2.55
C MET A 120 -5.97 -11.08 1.77
N ALA A 121 -4.74 -10.66 1.49
CA ALA A 121 -4.49 -9.47 0.68
C ALA A 121 -5.08 -9.61 -0.73
N THR A 122 -4.91 -10.78 -1.37
CA THR A 122 -5.48 -11.06 -2.69
C THR A 122 -7.00 -10.99 -2.67
N VAL A 123 -7.64 -11.61 -1.68
CA VAL A 123 -9.11 -11.54 -1.51
C VAL A 123 -9.56 -10.11 -1.26
N GLY A 124 -8.87 -9.36 -0.39
CA GLY A 124 -9.18 -7.96 -0.09
C GLY A 124 -9.10 -7.06 -1.32
N ILE A 125 -8.07 -7.23 -2.16
CA ILE A 125 -7.90 -6.50 -3.42
C ILE A 125 -9.03 -6.82 -4.40
N ILE A 126 -9.36 -8.11 -4.59
CA ILE A 126 -10.46 -8.53 -5.47
C ILE A 126 -11.77 -7.89 -4.99
N LEU A 127 -12.07 -8.01 -3.70
CA LEU A 127 -13.29 -7.42 -3.14
C LEU A 127 -13.32 -5.90 -3.33
N LYS A 128 -12.18 -5.22 -3.15
CA LYS A 128 -12.11 -3.77 -3.34
C LYS A 128 -12.37 -3.36 -4.78
N ILE A 129 -11.79 -4.07 -5.75
CA ILE A 129 -11.92 -3.76 -7.19
C ILE A 129 -13.36 -4.02 -7.68
N PHE A 130 -13.99 -5.13 -7.28
CA PHE A 130 -15.29 -5.53 -7.82
C PHE A 130 -16.50 -5.03 -7.04
N PHE A 131 -16.35 -4.67 -5.76
CA PHE A 131 -17.47 -4.29 -4.88
C PHE A 131 -17.35 -2.86 -4.32
N THR A 132 -16.59 -1.97 -4.97
CA THR A 132 -16.43 -0.58 -4.53
C THR A 132 -17.80 0.12 -4.40
N GLY A 133 -18.11 0.67 -3.23
CA GLY A 133 -19.32 1.48 -2.97
C GLY A 133 -20.53 0.73 -2.39
N LYS A 134 -20.44 -0.58 -2.13
CA LYS A 134 -21.57 -1.36 -1.59
C LYS A 134 -21.36 -1.91 -0.17
N TYR A 135 -20.12 -1.97 0.34
CA TYR A 135 -19.77 -2.58 1.64
C TYR A 135 -18.57 -1.92 2.36
N ASP A 136 -18.63 -0.63 2.65
CA ASP A 136 -17.52 0.08 3.32
C ASP A 136 -17.18 -0.47 4.72
N LEU A 137 -18.16 -1.05 5.42
CA LEU A 137 -17.96 -1.71 6.72
C LEU A 137 -17.15 -3.00 6.60
N ILE A 138 -17.44 -3.85 5.59
CA ILE A 138 -16.72 -5.11 5.36
C ILE A 138 -15.29 -4.80 4.88
N SER A 139 -15.12 -3.79 4.02
CA SER A 139 -13.79 -3.32 3.61
C SER A 139 -12.97 -2.85 4.81
N THR A 140 -13.59 -2.13 5.75
CA THR A 140 -12.92 -1.65 6.97
C THR A 140 -12.56 -2.80 7.91
N LEU A 141 -13.45 -3.78 8.10
CA LEU A 141 -13.18 -4.93 8.96
C LEU A 141 -12.05 -5.82 8.41
N MET A 142 -11.86 -5.90 7.09
CA MET A 142 -10.71 -6.62 6.53
C MET A 142 -9.36 -5.90 6.71
N TYR A 143 -9.35 -4.64 7.18
CA TYR A 143 -8.09 -3.96 7.52
C TYR A 143 -7.56 -4.33 8.92
N VAL A 144 -8.37 -4.95 9.78
CA VAL A 144 -8.06 -5.26 11.18
C VAL A 144 -8.03 -6.77 11.40
#